data_AF-A0A973THC7-F1
#
_entry.id   AF-A0A973THC7-F1
#
_cell.length_a   1.000
_cell.length_b   1.000
_cell.length_c   1.000
_cell.angle_alpha   90.00
_cell.angle_beta   90.00
_cell.angle_gamma   90.00
#
_symmetry.space_group_name_H-M   'P 1'
#
loop_
_entity.id
_entity.type
_entity.pdbx_description
1 polymer ?
#
loop_
_entity_poly.entity_id
_entity_poly.type
_entity_poly.pdbx_seq_one_letter_code
_entity_poly.pdbx_strand_id
1 'polypeptide(L)'
;HPDDESLACGGLIQRAVQAGALVTVVVATGGDANPWPQRLAERRWRLGPDAAARWGARRMSEARDALRVLGVDEAHTHFLHWRDQGLTRRLQDQPQESTHALRALVEAARPTLVVAPALQDSHPDHSALAVLVRATLRGCADGVRVLAYWLHGRPADARGTRHFVLSADELARKREAVLMHRSQLQFGRWRLLAHVRQHEDFFDEPTPPPAPAPAEAWRWRFHAPNRLAALGHRDLRVVAVTSAGEVRSATYDLRDRAHGLAVRRAGDVLEAAMAPPWADAEWAIAKLDHRHRVFVYDTCAWQHARDPAADPARAIPGKGGERHFANPVPSHPREPDMRPWKILCDFDGTICLPDATDALLERLADPAWKTLERQWREGLMGSRDCMTRQVELIDASMQDVEAVLDGIEVDPAFPAFVARARALGVELSVVSDGLDLAIRTLLRRHGLDDLPLVANHFEQVSARGWRFSSPHADAGCRAESGTCKCAWAARAQDVQGGARILVIGDGQSDVCVAERADFVFAKSRLLAHCRATGLNHRPIDGFHDALALLPDLVAGRLDADASLPIFLQAEYA
;
A
#
# COMPACT_ATOMS: atom_id res chain seq x y z
N HIS A 1 3.41 13.36 7.30
CA HIS A 1 2.81 12.78 8.52
C HIS A 1 3.88 12.56 9.59
N PRO A 2 3.49 12.30 10.86
CA PRO A 2 4.42 12.16 11.99
C PRO A 2 5.43 11.00 11.90
N ASP A 3 5.27 10.07 10.96
CA ASP A 3 6.13 8.89 10.78
C ASP A 3 6.97 8.90 9.50
N ASP A 4 6.67 9.80 8.57
CA ASP A 4 7.30 9.82 7.24
C ASP A 4 8.79 10.14 7.31
N GLU A 5 9.21 10.97 8.27
CA GLU A 5 10.62 11.34 8.46
C GLU A 5 11.47 10.11 8.76
N SER A 6 10.96 9.21 9.61
CA SER A 6 11.63 7.96 9.98
C SER A 6 11.56 6.94 8.86
N LEU A 7 10.43 6.86 8.14
CA LEU A 7 10.22 5.88 7.08
C LEU A 7 11.01 6.21 5.80
N ALA A 8 10.94 7.45 5.33
CA ALA A 8 11.53 7.90 4.08
C ALA A 8 12.97 8.40 4.23
N CYS A 9 13.27 9.12 5.31
CA CYS A 9 14.47 9.96 5.42
C CYS A 9 15.37 9.60 6.60
N GLY A 10 15.11 8.51 7.32
CA GLY A 10 15.81 8.18 8.57
C GLY A 10 17.33 8.10 8.40
N GLY A 11 17.82 7.54 7.30
CA GLY A 11 19.24 7.48 6.97
C GLY A 11 19.82 8.84 6.55
N LEU A 12 19.13 9.57 5.68
CA LEU A 12 19.52 10.92 5.28
C LEU A 12 19.65 11.87 6.47
N ILE A 13 18.70 11.84 7.41
CA ILE A 13 18.72 12.65 8.64
C ILE A 13 19.98 12.34 9.45
N GLN A 14 20.26 11.06 9.69
CA GLN A 14 21.43 10.64 10.45
C GLN A 14 22.74 11.16 9.85
N ARG A 15 22.89 11.05 8.52
CA ARG A 15 24.08 11.55 7.82
C ARG A 15 24.21 13.05 7.87
N ALA A 16 23.10 13.76 7.70
CA ALA A 16 23.09 15.22 7.78
C ALA A 16 23.54 15.68 9.18
N VAL A 17 22.97 15.09 10.25
CA VAL A 17 23.38 15.37 11.63
C VAL A 17 24.85 15.03 11.85
N GLN A 18 25.31 13.85 11.40
CA GLN A 18 26.70 13.44 11.55
C GLN A 18 27.68 14.35 10.81
N ALA A 19 27.27 14.90 9.66
CA ALA A 19 28.04 15.88 8.90
C ALA A 19 28.01 17.30 9.49
N GLY A 20 27.31 17.51 10.62
CA GLY A 20 27.17 18.81 11.27
C GLY A 20 26.17 19.75 10.59
N ALA A 21 25.29 19.23 9.73
CA ALA A 21 24.22 20.02 9.13
C ALA A 21 23.11 20.31 10.16
N LEU A 22 22.53 21.50 10.10
CA LEU A 22 21.33 21.84 10.84
C LEU A 22 20.12 21.18 10.19
N VAL A 23 19.52 20.20 10.85
CA VAL A 23 18.36 19.46 10.34
C VAL A 23 17.08 19.98 11.00
N THR A 24 16.22 20.63 10.22
CA THR A 24 14.89 21.05 10.64
C THR A 24 13.84 20.13 10.03
N VAL A 25 12.96 19.57 10.86
CA VAL A 25 11.87 18.68 10.42
C VAL A 25 10.53 19.34 10.66
N VAL A 26 9.70 19.38 9.62
CA VAL A 26 8.36 19.97 9.66
C VAL A 26 7.32 18.89 9.41
N VAL A 27 6.49 18.65 10.41
CA VAL A 27 5.37 17.72 10.34
C VAL A 27 4.09 18.51 10.10
N ALA A 28 3.57 18.42 8.86
CA ALA A 28 2.42 19.22 8.44
C ALA A 28 1.12 18.82 9.18
N THR A 29 0.84 17.52 9.29
CA THR A 29 -0.43 16.99 9.81
C THR A 29 -0.28 16.35 11.18
N GLY A 30 -1.32 16.39 12.00
CA GLY A 30 -1.35 15.71 13.30
C GLY A 30 -1.37 14.16 13.23
N GLY A 31 -1.76 13.57 12.09
CA GLY A 31 -1.99 12.13 11.98
C GLY A 31 -3.28 11.68 12.70
N ASP A 32 -4.19 12.62 12.93
CA ASP A 32 -5.43 12.53 13.70
C ASP A 32 -6.59 11.87 12.95
N ALA A 33 -6.44 11.62 11.64
CA ALA A 33 -7.43 10.98 10.78
C ALA A 33 -7.04 9.53 10.43
N ASN A 34 -6.52 8.80 11.43
CA ASN A 34 -6.21 7.37 11.32
C ASN A 34 -7.06 6.54 12.31
N PRO A 35 -8.37 6.35 12.00
CA PRO A 35 -9.36 5.92 12.99
C PRO A 35 -9.18 4.47 13.46
N TRP A 36 -8.58 3.60 12.65
CA TRP A 36 -8.47 2.17 12.98
C TRP A 36 -7.43 1.88 14.07
N PRO A 37 -6.15 2.31 13.93
CA PRO A 37 -5.16 2.38 15.02
C PRO A 37 -5.72 3.01 16.29
N GLN A 38 -6.44 4.11 16.14
CA GLN A 38 -7.03 4.81 17.27
C GLN A 38 -8.11 3.99 17.98
N ARG A 39 -9.05 3.40 17.24
CA ARG A 39 -10.14 2.56 17.79
C ARG A 39 -9.57 1.38 18.56
N LEU A 40 -8.53 0.74 18.03
CA LEU A 40 -7.86 -0.40 18.66
C LEU A 40 -7.12 0.03 19.93
N ALA A 41 -6.30 1.08 19.84
CA ALA A 41 -5.49 1.58 20.96
C ALA A 41 -6.34 2.15 22.11
N GLU A 42 -7.41 2.89 21.77
CA GLU A 42 -8.29 3.53 22.76
C GLU A 42 -9.47 2.63 23.17
N ARG A 43 -9.68 1.48 22.51
CA ARG A 43 -10.83 0.57 22.69
C ARG A 43 -12.18 1.30 22.61
N ARG A 44 -12.32 2.24 21.66
CA ARG A 44 -13.50 3.08 21.49
C ARG A 44 -14.01 3.02 20.05
N TRP A 45 -15.29 2.72 19.86
CA TRP A 45 -15.92 2.67 18.54
C TRP A 45 -16.31 4.05 17.98
N ARG A 46 -16.76 4.98 18.84
CA ARG A 46 -17.03 6.38 18.48
C ARG A 46 -15.82 7.25 18.79
N LEU A 47 -15.26 7.87 17.76
CA LEU A 47 -14.18 8.85 17.87
C LEU A 47 -14.78 10.24 17.69
N GLY A 48 -14.81 11.03 18.77
CA GLY A 48 -15.16 12.45 18.71
C GLY A 48 -13.92 13.33 18.42
N PRO A 49 -14.11 14.64 18.22
CA PRO A 49 -13.01 15.58 17.98
C PRO A 49 -11.91 15.52 19.05
N ASP A 50 -12.29 15.39 20.33
CA ASP A 50 -11.33 15.26 21.44
C ASP A 50 -10.50 13.99 21.35
N ALA A 51 -11.08 12.90 20.84
CA ALA A 51 -10.34 11.66 20.61
C ALA A 51 -9.32 11.88 19.50
N ALA A 52 -9.73 12.43 18.35
CA ALA A 52 -8.82 12.73 17.25
C ALA A 52 -7.66 13.63 17.70
N ALA A 53 -7.93 14.66 18.51
CA ALA A 53 -6.91 15.54 19.07
C ALA A 53 -5.91 14.80 19.97
N ARG A 54 -6.38 13.93 20.88
CA ARG A 54 -5.48 13.09 21.71
C ARG A 54 -4.63 12.15 20.88
N TRP A 55 -5.22 11.58 19.82
CA TRP A 55 -4.50 10.68 18.91
C TRP A 55 -3.42 11.40 18.14
N GLY A 56 -3.73 12.57 17.58
CA GLY A 56 -2.73 13.41 16.93
C GLY A 56 -1.62 13.81 17.90
N ALA A 57 -1.97 14.22 19.13
CA ALA A 57 -0.98 14.54 20.16
C ALA A 57 -0.04 13.36 20.47
N ARG A 58 -0.58 12.13 20.55
CA ARG A 58 0.23 10.91 20.73
C ARG A 58 1.18 10.70 19.56
N ARG A 59 0.70 10.73 18.31
CA ARG A 59 1.55 10.51 17.13
C ARG A 59 2.64 11.57 17.00
N MET A 60 2.34 12.83 17.30
CA MET A 60 3.35 13.90 17.32
C MET A 60 4.35 13.73 18.47
N SER A 61 3.98 13.12 19.59
CA SER A 61 4.93 12.75 20.65
C SER A 61 5.86 11.63 20.17
N GLU A 62 5.31 10.60 19.52
CA GLU A 62 6.09 9.50 18.95
C GLU A 62 7.08 9.99 17.89
N ALA A 63 6.68 10.96 17.06
CA ALA A 63 7.56 11.63 16.11
C ALA A 63 8.74 12.36 16.76
N ARG A 64 8.50 13.07 17.88
CA ARG A 64 9.60 13.71 18.64
C ARG A 64 10.57 12.66 19.17
N ASP A 65 10.06 11.55 19.68
CA ASP A 65 10.90 10.47 20.20
C ASP A 65 11.72 9.82 19.08
N ALA A 66 11.11 9.58 17.92
CA ALA A 66 11.79 9.05 16.75
C ALA A 66 12.90 10.00 16.25
N LEU A 67 12.61 11.30 16.16
CA LEU A 67 13.57 12.33 15.75
C LEU A 67 14.74 12.47 16.73
N ARG A 68 14.48 12.34 18.04
CA ARG A 68 15.54 12.30 19.06
C ARG A 68 16.47 11.10 18.85
N VAL A 69 15.91 9.93 18.52
CA VAL A 69 16.72 8.73 18.16
C VAL A 69 17.59 9.02 16.93
N LEU A 70 17.08 9.73 15.92
CA LEU A 70 17.82 10.10 14.73
C LEU A 70 18.84 11.23 14.94
N GLY A 71 18.86 11.86 16.12
CA GLY A 71 19.79 12.93 16.49
C GLY A 71 19.31 14.35 16.19
N VAL A 72 18.01 14.55 15.97
CA VAL A 72 17.41 15.88 15.74
C VAL A 72 16.90 16.45 17.07
N ASP A 73 17.26 17.70 17.35
CA ASP A 73 16.81 18.42 18.54
C ASP A 73 15.33 18.81 18.45
N GLU A 74 14.64 18.85 19.58
CA GLU A 74 13.24 19.29 19.65
C GLU A 74 13.05 20.75 19.19
N ALA A 75 14.05 21.61 19.39
CA ALA A 75 14.05 22.99 18.90
C ALA A 75 13.97 23.09 17.36
N HIS A 76 14.33 22.01 16.64
CA HIS A 76 14.29 21.93 15.19
C HIS A 76 13.15 21.03 14.67
N THR A 77 12.20 20.67 15.54
CA THR A 77 11.03 19.87 15.20
C THR A 77 9.76 20.72 15.28
N HIS A 78 9.14 21.00 14.13
CA HIS A 78 7.96 21.86 14.03
C HIS A 78 6.71 21.08 13.61
N PHE A 79 5.60 21.32 14.31
CA PHE A 79 4.29 20.74 13.98
C PHE A 79 3.35 21.86 13.52
N LEU A 80 2.78 21.73 12.32
CA LEU A 80 1.82 22.72 11.79
C LEU A 80 0.38 22.47 12.26
N HIS A 81 0.12 21.30 12.85
CA HIS A 81 -1.19 20.90 13.39
C HIS A 81 -2.33 20.94 12.35
N TRP A 82 -2.01 20.76 11.07
CA TRP A 82 -3.04 20.68 10.05
C TRP A 82 -3.77 19.33 10.14
N ARG A 83 -5.02 19.34 9.68
CA ARG A 83 -5.88 18.16 9.71
C ARG A 83 -5.35 17.10 8.74
N ASP A 84 -5.18 15.89 9.25
CA ASP A 84 -4.85 14.70 8.46
C ASP A 84 -5.99 14.33 7.47
N GLN A 85 -5.61 13.87 6.28
CA GLN A 85 -6.44 13.74 5.08
C GLN A 85 -7.19 15.04 4.68
N GLY A 86 -6.57 16.19 4.97
CA GLY A 86 -7.15 17.52 4.80
C GLY A 86 -6.36 18.46 3.89
N LEU A 87 -5.14 18.12 3.49
CA LEU A 87 -4.24 19.08 2.84
C LEU A 87 -4.65 19.40 1.41
N THR A 88 -5.25 18.46 0.67
CA THR A 88 -5.82 18.78 -0.66
C THR A 88 -6.89 19.87 -0.54
N ARG A 89 -7.77 19.81 0.47
CA ARG A 89 -8.77 20.86 0.71
C ARG A 89 -8.12 22.15 1.20
N ARG A 90 -7.15 22.06 2.12
CA ARG A 90 -6.44 23.23 2.66
C ARG A 90 -5.68 24.00 1.59
N LEU A 91 -5.04 23.31 0.64
CA LEU A 91 -4.40 23.91 -0.53
C LEU A 91 -5.37 24.78 -1.36
N GLN A 92 -6.66 24.46 -1.35
CA GLN A 92 -7.67 25.20 -2.10
C GLN A 92 -8.31 26.33 -1.29
N ASP A 93 -8.73 26.02 -0.07
CA ASP A 93 -9.50 26.93 0.76
C ASP A 93 -8.62 27.99 1.44
N GLN A 94 -7.37 27.61 1.77
CA GLN A 94 -6.42 28.42 2.53
C GLN A 94 -4.98 28.36 1.96
N PRO A 95 -4.77 28.56 0.64
CA PRO A 95 -3.45 28.45 0.04
C PRO A 95 -2.44 29.43 0.63
N GLN A 96 -2.81 30.71 0.76
CA GLN A 96 -1.94 31.79 1.23
C GLN A 96 -1.53 31.61 2.69
N GLU A 97 -2.47 31.22 3.55
CA GLU A 97 -2.17 30.94 4.97
C GLU A 97 -1.18 29.78 5.08
N SER A 98 -1.37 28.74 4.26
CA SER A 98 -0.50 27.57 4.23
C SER A 98 0.91 27.89 3.73
N THR A 99 1.03 28.66 2.64
CA THR A 99 2.35 29.04 2.10
C THR A 99 3.06 30.05 2.99
N HIS A 100 2.34 30.94 3.69
CA HIS A 100 2.91 31.85 4.68
C HIS A 100 3.50 31.07 5.86
N ALA A 101 2.76 30.11 6.42
CA ALA A 101 3.25 29.29 7.54
C ALA A 101 4.54 28.52 7.16
N LEU A 102 4.59 27.94 5.96
CA LEU A 102 5.79 27.28 5.45
C LEU A 102 6.92 28.28 5.17
N ARG A 103 6.61 29.45 4.63
CA ARG A 103 7.60 30.52 4.34
C ARG A 103 8.33 30.95 5.60
N ALA A 104 7.60 31.18 6.70
CA ALA A 104 8.20 31.55 7.98
C ALA A 104 9.23 30.50 8.46
N LEU A 105 8.96 29.22 8.26
CA LEU A 105 9.89 28.13 8.60
C LEU A 105 11.10 28.09 7.67
N VAL A 106 10.90 28.28 6.36
CA VAL A 106 11.98 28.34 5.37
C VAL A 106 12.89 29.54 5.63
N GLU A 107 12.33 30.72 5.88
CA GLU A 107 13.10 31.94 6.17
C GLU A 107 13.86 31.83 7.50
N ALA A 108 13.29 31.18 8.51
CA ALA A 108 13.99 30.91 9.77
C ALA A 108 15.13 29.90 9.60
N ALA A 109 14.89 28.79 8.87
CA ALA A 109 15.87 27.71 8.72
C ALA A 109 16.96 28.02 7.67
N ARG A 110 16.67 28.89 6.69
CA ARG A 110 17.53 29.19 5.52
C ARG A 110 18.14 27.92 4.90
N PRO A 111 17.31 26.94 4.48
CA PRO A 111 17.79 25.65 4.05
C PRO A 111 18.56 25.75 2.73
N THR A 112 19.60 24.93 2.57
CA THR A 112 20.26 24.70 1.27
C THR A 112 19.69 23.47 0.55
N LEU A 113 19.05 22.58 1.30
CA LEU A 113 18.36 21.39 0.82
C LEU A 113 17.00 21.29 1.54
N VAL A 114 15.95 21.04 0.76
CA VAL A 114 14.61 20.69 1.24
C VAL A 114 14.28 19.29 0.76
N VAL A 115 13.75 18.46 1.67
CA VAL A 115 13.31 17.10 1.37
C VAL A 115 11.82 17.02 1.65
N ALA A 116 11.02 16.69 0.64
CA ALA A 116 9.55 16.75 0.69
C ALA A 116 8.90 15.54 0.01
N PRO A 117 7.61 15.28 0.20
CA PRO A 117 6.93 14.23 -0.56
C PRO A 117 6.92 14.52 -2.06
N ALA A 118 6.94 13.46 -2.88
CA ALA A 118 6.82 13.55 -4.33
C ALA A 118 5.41 14.01 -4.74
N LEU A 119 5.34 14.76 -5.85
CA LEU A 119 4.05 15.17 -6.45
C LEU A 119 3.21 13.95 -6.91
N GLN A 120 3.90 12.88 -7.30
CA GLN A 120 3.34 11.60 -7.75
C GLN A 120 2.97 10.66 -6.62
N ASP A 121 3.26 11.01 -5.37
CA ASP A 121 2.86 10.20 -4.23
C ASP A 121 1.34 10.06 -4.21
N SER A 122 0.86 8.83 -4.11
CA SER A 122 -0.58 8.56 -4.17
C SER A 122 -1.30 9.01 -2.90
N HIS A 123 -0.63 9.33 -1.80
CA HIS A 123 -1.33 9.86 -0.63
C HIS A 123 -1.75 11.33 -0.87
N PRO A 124 -3.03 11.69 -0.68
CA PRO A 124 -3.54 13.02 -1.05
C PRO A 124 -2.95 14.16 -0.24
N ASP A 125 -2.49 13.89 0.98
CA ASP A 125 -1.79 14.90 1.77
C ASP A 125 -0.34 15.06 1.33
N HIS A 126 0.32 13.98 0.90
CA HIS A 126 1.70 14.05 0.39
C HIS A 126 1.73 14.88 -0.89
N SER A 127 0.89 14.51 -1.86
CA SER A 127 0.85 15.18 -3.15
C SER A 127 0.44 16.65 -3.03
N ALA A 128 -0.49 16.99 -2.13
CA ALA A 128 -0.87 18.38 -1.86
C ALA A 128 0.22 19.18 -1.12
N LEU A 129 0.88 18.59 -0.13
CA LEU A 129 2.01 19.23 0.56
C LEU A 129 3.16 19.51 -0.41
N ALA A 130 3.40 18.61 -1.35
CA ALA A 130 4.38 18.77 -2.40
C ALA A 130 4.11 20.05 -3.24
N VAL A 131 2.85 20.38 -3.52
CA VAL A 131 2.45 21.64 -4.19
C VAL A 131 2.74 22.85 -3.32
N LEU A 132 2.33 22.80 -2.04
CA LEU A 132 2.52 23.90 -1.10
C LEU A 132 4.01 24.24 -0.90
N VAL A 133 4.86 23.23 -0.75
CA VAL A 133 6.31 23.40 -0.61
C VAL A 133 6.90 24.06 -1.85
N ARG A 134 6.58 23.57 -3.06
CA ARG A 134 7.01 24.18 -4.33
C ARG A 134 6.61 25.66 -4.41
N ALA A 135 5.35 25.97 -4.08
CA ALA A 135 4.84 27.33 -4.13
C ALA A 135 5.56 28.26 -3.14
N THR A 136 5.78 27.79 -1.91
CA THR A 136 6.53 28.53 -0.89
C THR A 136 7.96 28.81 -1.34
N LEU A 137 8.69 27.77 -1.76
CA LEU A 137 10.08 27.93 -2.17
C LEU A 137 10.21 28.87 -3.36
N ARG A 138 9.28 28.82 -4.31
CA ARG A 138 9.26 29.75 -5.45
C ARG A 138 9.18 31.21 -5.03
N GLY A 139 8.47 31.51 -3.95
CA GLY A 139 8.28 32.88 -3.49
C GLY A 139 9.31 33.39 -2.49
N CYS A 140 10.19 32.55 -1.93
CA CYS A 140 11.08 32.96 -0.83
C CYS A 140 12.51 32.40 -0.86
N ALA A 141 12.82 31.42 -1.73
CA ALA A 141 14.07 30.67 -1.62
C ALA A 141 14.59 30.20 -2.98
N ASP A 142 15.31 31.09 -3.67
CA ASP A 142 16.01 30.76 -4.91
C ASP A 142 17.27 29.91 -4.64
N GLY A 143 17.53 28.93 -5.50
CA GLY A 143 18.74 28.09 -5.45
C GLY A 143 18.75 26.98 -4.40
N VAL A 144 17.67 26.81 -3.63
CA VAL A 144 17.52 25.67 -2.71
C VAL A 144 17.32 24.39 -3.51
N ARG A 145 18.08 23.35 -3.16
CA ARG A 145 17.90 22.02 -3.78
C ARG A 145 16.68 21.34 -3.19
N VAL A 146 15.85 20.73 -4.03
CA VAL A 146 14.68 19.97 -3.58
C VAL A 146 14.84 18.50 -3.96
N LEU A 147 14.73 17.64 -2.95
CA LEU A 147 14.65 16.19 -3.12
C LEU A 147 13.27 15.69 -2.71
N ALA A 148 12.66 14.87 -3.56
CA ALA A 148 11.39 14.26 -3.29
C ALA A 148 11.57 12.82 -2.77
N TYR A 149 10.83 12.44 -1.73
CA TYR A 149 10.64 11.04 -1.34
C TYR A 149 9.26 10.53 -1.77
N TRP A 150 9.16 9.25 -2.07
CA TRP A 150 7.92 8.63 -2.54
C TRP A 150 7.59 7.41 -1.69
N LEU A 151 6.60 7.56 -0.79
CA LEU A 151 6.22 6.54 0.18
C LEU A 151 5.03 5.68 -0.31
N HIS A 152 4.06 6.28 -1.00
CA HIS A 152 2.83 5.57 -1.39
C HIS A 152 2.60 5.51 -2.89
N GLY A 153 2.25 4.32 -3.39
CA GLY A 153 1.87 4.11 -4.80
C GLY A 153 3.03 4.26 -5.78
N ARG A 154 4.27 4.05 -5.32
CA ARG A 154 5.46 4.05 -6.18
C ARG A 154 5.49 2.79 -7.05
N PRO A 155 5.55 2.92 -8.39
CA PRO A 155 5.74 1.79 -9.28
C PRO A 155 7.02 1.01 -8.94
N ALA A 156 6.98 -0.32 -9.07
CA ALA A 156 8.10 -1.19 -8.70
C ALA A 156 9.37 -0.94 -9.54
N ASP A 157 9.22 -0.39 -10.75
CA ASP A 157 10.28 -0.03 -11.68
C ASP A 157 10.79 1.40 -11.50
N ALA A 158 10.04 2.29 -10.82
CA ALA A 158 10.51 3.64 -10.53
C ALA A 158 11.80 3.59 -9.70
N ARG A 159 12.86 4.23 -10.17
CA ARG A 159 14.16 4.34 -9.48
C ARG A 159 14.41 5.80 -9.12
N GLY A 160 14.84 6.05 -7.88
CA GLY A 160 15.28 7.39 -7.46
C GLY A 160 16.43 7.89 -8.34
N THR A 161 16.58 9.20 -8.47
CA THR A 161 17.76 9.79 -9.12
C THR A 161 18.95 9.92 -8.16
N ARG A 162 18.71 9.69 -6.86
CA ARG A 162 19.70 9.65 -5.78
C ARG A 162 19.44 8.42 -4.92
N HIS A 163 20.48 7.61 -4.74
CA HIS A 163 20.43 6.39 -3.96
C HIS A 163 21.36 6.52 -2.74
N PHE A 164 20.82 6.31 -1.55
CA PHE A 164 21.55 6.33 -0.30
C PHE A 164 21.59 4.93 0.29
N VAL A 165 22.75 4.29 0.27
CA VAL A 165 22.97 2.98 0.88
C VAL A 165 23.34 3.17 2.35
N LEU A 166 22.54 2.65 3.27
CA LEU A 166 22.75 2.75 4.71
C LEU A 166 23.71 1.67 5.21
N SER A 167 24.59 2.06 6.13
CA SER A 167 25.39 1.14 6.94
C SER A 167 24.51 0.36 7.92
N ALA A 168 25.05 -0.71 8.50
CA ALA A 168 24.33 -1.51 9.49
C ALA A 168 23.86 -0.68 10.69
N ASP A 169 24.70 0.23 11.18
CA ASP A 169 24.39 1.11 12.31
C ASP A 169 23.29 2.13 11.95
N GLU A 170 23.38 2.73 10.75
CA GLU A 170 22.35 3.66 10.26
C GLU A 170 21.00 2.97 10.09
N LEU A 171 21.02 1.72 9.60
CA LEU A 171 19.82 0.91 9.42
C LEU A 171 19.22 0.50 10.78
N ALA A 172 20.05 0.13 11.75
CA ALA A 172 19.63 -0.21 13.11
C ALA A 172 18.99 0.99 13.83
N ARG A 173 19.60 2.17 13.74
CA ARG A 173 19.04 3.40 14.33
C ARG A 173 17.78 3.87 13.60
N LYS A 174 17.73 3.75 12.26
CA LYS A 174 16.48 3.98 11.49
C LYS A 174 15.38 3.03 11.98
N ARG A 175 15.69 1.75 12.20
CA ARG A 175 14.75 0.77 12.75
C ARG A 175 14.23 1.19 14.12
N GLU A 176 15.11 1.64 15.01
CA GLU A 176 14.75 2.12 16.33
C GLU A 176 13.80 3.31 16.27
N ALA A 177 14.11 4.31 15.43
CA ALA A 177 13.25 5.48 15.21
C ALA A 177 11.87 5.07 14.69
N VAL A 178 11.80 4.18 13.69
CA VAL A 178 10.53 3.64 13.17
C VAL A 178 9.71 2.94 14.26
N LEU A 179 10.35 2.28 15.21
CA LEU A 179 9.68 1.59 16.32
C LEU A 179 9.18 2.54 17.43
N MET A 180 9.56 3.82 17.41
CA MET A 180 8.99 4.82 18.32
C MET A 180 7.54 5.16 17.96
N HIS A 181 7.12 4.92 16.72
CA HIS A 181 5.73 5.07 16.24
C HIS A 181 4.80 3.96 16.75
N ARG A 182 4.77 3.75 18.06
CA ARG A 182 4.09 2.63 18.75
C ARG A 182 2.61 2.55 18.39
N SER A 183 1.94 3.70 18.27
CA SER A 183 0.54 3.79 17.85
C SER A 183 0.30 3.16 16.48
N GLN A 184 1.30 3.18 15.59
CA GLN A 184 1.22 2.67 14.23
C GLN A 184 1.64 1.20 14.09
N LEU A 185 2.30 0.63 15.12
CA LEU A 185 2.73 -0.78 15.11
C LEU A 185 1.59 -1.78 15.35
N GLN A 186 0.45 -1.30 15.89
CA GLN A 186 -0.69 -2.16 16.26
C GLN A 186 -1.43 -2.76 15.06
N PHE A 187 -1.28 -2.16 13.87
CA PHE A 187 -1.86 -2.66 12.60
C PHE A 187 -0.81 -3.38 11.73
N GLY A 188 0.11 -4.07 12.40
CA GLY A 188 1.19 -4.79 11.74
C GLY A 188 2.50 -4.00 11.76
N ARG A 189 3.34 -4.29 12.75
CA ARG A 189 4.73 -3.83 12.87
C ARG A 189 5.52 -3.98 11.54
N TRP A 190 5.22 -5.02 10.78
CA TRP A 190 5.87 -5.31 9.50
C TRP A 190 5.65 -4.22 8.45
N ARG A 191 4.49 -3.54 8.43
CA ARG A 191 4.17 -2.49 7.45
C ARG A 191 5.14 -1.33 7.55
N LEU A 192 5.39 -0.86 8.78
CA LEU A 192 6.37 0.20 9.04
C LEU A 192 7.80 -0.31 8.83
N LEU A 193 8.11 -1.52 9.30
CA LEU A 193 9.44 -2.10 9.11
C LEU A 193 9.79 -2.42 7.65
N ALA A 194 8.81 -2.54 6.75
CA ALA A 194 9.05 -2.73 5.33
C ALA A 194 9.76 -1.53 4.67
N HIS A 195 9.75 -0.36 5.33
CA HIS A 195 10.50 0.84 4.93
C HIS A 195 11.91 0.91 5.55
N VAL A 196 12.24 0.02 6.48
CA VAL A 196 13.60 -0.15 7.02
C VAL A 196 14.39 -1.01 6.03
N ARG A 197 14.77 -0.38 4.92
CA ARG A 197 15.57 -0.96 3.85
C ARG A 197 16.98 -0.39 3.89
N GLN A 198 17.94 -1.17 3.40
CA GLN A 198 19.32 -0.72 3.25
C GLN A 198 19.46 0.46 2.27
N HIS A 199 18.43 0.75 1.48
CA HIS A 199 18.46 1.83 0.49
C HIS A 199 17.33 2.83 0.75
N GLU A 200 17.68 4.12 0.71
CA GLU A 200 16.76 5.24 0.58
C GLU A 200 16.91 5.86 -0.80
N ASP A 201 15.77 6.09 -1.45
CA ASP A 201 15.72 6.66 -2.80
C ASP A 201 15.08 8.04 -2.74
N PHE A 202 15.75 9.01 -3.35
CA PHE A 202 15.22 10.34 -3.55
C PHE A 202 15.21 10.68 -5.03
N PHE A 203 14.28 11.56 -5.40
CA PHE A 203 14.12 12.06 -6.76
C PHE A 203 14.48 13.54 -6.78
N ASP A 204 15.33 13.94 -7.71
CA ASP A 204 15.53 15.36 -7.97
C ASP A 204 14.20 15.90 -8.49
N GLU A 205 13.69 16.90 -7.79
CA GLU A 205 12.45 17.51 -8.19
C GLU A 205 12.75 18.44 -9.38
N PRO A 206 12.20 18.18 -10.58
CA PRO A 206 12.45 19.04 -11.72
C PRO A 206 11.84 20.41 -11.44
N THR A 207 12.51 21.47 -11.91
CA THR A 207 11.90 22.80 -11.95
C THR A 207 10.56 22.68 -12.68
N PRO A 208 9.43 23.12 -12.07
CA PRO A 208 8.14 23.09 -12.73
C PRO A 208 8.23 23.73 -14.12
N PRO A 209 7.72 23.08 -15.18
CA PRO A 209 7.65 23.73 -16.47
C PRO A 209 6.81 25.00 -16.36
N PRO A 210 7.17 26.08 -17.07
CA PRO A 210 6.38 27.30 -17.06
C PRO A 210 4.97 27.01 -17.60
N ALA A 211 3.98 27.70 -17.03
CA ALA A 211 2.63 27.70 -17.52
C ALA A 211 2.63 28.18 -18.97
N PRO A 212 1.77 27.61 -19.83
CA PRO A 212 1.60 28.10 -21.18
C PRO A 212 1.26 29.58 -21.19
N ALA A 213 1.76 30.30 -22.20
CA ALA A 213 1.49 31.72 -22.39
C ALA A 213 -0.03 32.00 -22.39
N PRO A 214 -0.49 33.22 -22.03
CA PRO A 214 -1.92 33.55 -21.97
C PRO A 214 -2.71 33.25 -23.26
N ALA A 215 -2.04 33.30 -24.42
CA ALA A 215 -2.62 32.98 -25.73
C ALA A 215 -2.79 31.47 -25.98
N GLU A 216 -2.16 30.64 -25.16
CA GLU A 216 -2.08 29.19 -25.32
C GLU A 216 -2.96 28.46 -24.29
N ALA A 217 -3.76 27.50 -24.76
CA ALA A 217 -4.56 26.69 -23.85
C ALA A 217 -3.67 25.85 -22.91
N TRP A 218 -4.03 25.81 -21.63
CA TRP A 218 -3.55 24.86 -20.65
C TRP A 218 -4.12 23.49 -20.99
N ARG A 219 -3.28 22.45 -20.88
CA ARG A 219 -3.65 21.06 -21.18
C ARG A 219 -3.04 20.12 -20.16
N TRP A 220 -3.85 19.17 -19.71
CA TRP A 220 -3.46 18.11 -18.80
C TRP A 220 -3.93 16.76 -19.34
N ARG A 221 -3.12 15.72 -19.11
CA ARG A 221 -3.46 14.33 -19.45
C ARG A 221 -3.41 13.50 -18.18
N PHE A 222 -4.50 12.82 -17.89
CA PHE A 222 -4.65 11.96 -16.72
C PHE A 222 -4.88 10.53 -17.18
N HIS A 223 -4.15 9.59 -16.60
CA HIS A 223 -4.33 8.17 -16.86
C HIS A 223 -5.20 7.58 -15.75
N ALA A 224 -6.33 6.99 -16.13
CA ALA A 224 -7.23 6.30 -15.22
C ALA A 224 -7.06 4.79 -15.41
N PRO A 225 -6.80 4.02 -14.34
CA PRO A 225 -6.46 2.61 -14.44
C PRO A 225 -7.57 1.74 -15.06
N ASN A 226 -8.82 2.22 -15.09
CA ASN A 226 -9.91 1.60 -15.85
C ASN A 226 -11.05 2.61 -16.14
N ARG A 227 -11.96 2.22 -17.04
CA ARG A 227 -13.13 3.04 -17.45
C ARG A 227 -14.06 3.42 -16.28
N LEU A 228 -14.19 2.60 -15.25
CA LEU A 228 -15.05 2.87 -14.10
C LEU A 228 -14.43 3.94 -13.18
N ALA A 229 -13.12 3.88 -12.93
CA ALA A 229 -12.37 4.91 -12.21
C ALA A 229 -12.48 6.27 -12.94
N ALA A 230 -12.36 6.26 -14.27
CA ALA A 230 -12.51 7.44 -15.10
C ALA A 230 -13.90 8.10 -15.00
N LEU A 231 -14.96 7.30 -14.79
CA LEU A 231 -16.35 7.77 -14.62
C LEU A 231 -16.63 8.35 -13.23
N GLY A 232 -15.83 7.97 -12.23
CA GLY A 232 -15.95 8.45 -10.86
C GLY A 232 -15.51 9.90 -10.68
N HIS A 233 -14.55 10.38 -11.47
CA HIS A 233 -14.05 11.74 -11.36
C HIS A 233 -15.09 12.74 -11.86
N ARG A 234 -15.36 13.76 -11.06
CA ARG A 234 -16.36 14.78 -11.37
C ARG A 234 -15.79 16.17 -11.48
N ASP A 235 -14.71 16.44 -10.75
CA ASP A 235 -14.17 17.78 -10.67
C ASP A 235 -12.70 17.77 -11.13
N LEU A 236 -12.30 18.79 -11.89
CA LEU A 236 -10.91 19.13 -12.19
C LEU A 236 -10.48 20.23 -11.23
N ARG A 237 -9.51 19.92 -10.36
CA ARG A 237 -8.90 20.90 -9.46
C ARG A 237 -7.68 21.48 -10.16
N VAL A 238 -7.67 22.79 -10.38
CA VAL A 238 -6.56 23.51 -10.99
C VAL A 238 -5.93 24.40 -9.93
N VAL A 239 -4.61 24.32 -9.80
CA VAL A 239 -3.79 25.17 -8.95
C VAL A 239 -2.74 25.84 -9.82
N ALA A 240 -2.60 27.14 -9.69
CA ALA A 240 -1.58 27.93 -10.37
C ALA A 240 -0.78 28.73 -9.36
N VAL A 241 0.50 28.95 -9.66
CA VAL A 241 1.42 29.68 -8.80
C VAL A 241 2.07 30.79 -9.59
N THR A 242 2.06 32.00 -9.04
CA THR A 242 2.69 33.19 -9.64
C THR A 242 4.19 33.22 -9.35
N SER A 243 4.91 34.13 -10.01
CA SER A 243 6.35 34.35 -9.73
C SER A 243 6.64 34.86 -8.32
N ALA A 244 5.65 35.41 -7.62
CA ALA A 244 5.75 35.79 -6.22
C ALA A 244 5.49 34.61 -5.25
N GLY A 245 5.15 33.42 -5.78
CA GLY A 245 4.74 32.26 -4.99
C GLY A 245 3.30 32.33 -4.48
N GLU A 246 2.46 33.21 -5.03
CA GLU A 246 1.04 33.24 -4.68
C GLU A 246 0.31 32.08 -5.34
N VAL A 247 -0.47 31.33 -4.56
CA VAL A 247 -1.21 30.16 -5.03
C VAL A 247 -2.66 30.54 -5.32
N ARG A 248 -3.11 30.29 -6.55
CA ARG A 248 -4.51 30.45 -6.98
C ARG A 248 -5.09 29.09 -7.27
N SER A 249 -6.34 28.88 -6.90
CA SER A 249 -7.01 27.61 -7.16
C SER A 249 -8.43 27.82 -7.67
N ALA A 250 -8.89 26.88 -8.49
CA ALA A 250 -10.24 26.82 -8.99
C ALA A 250 -10.64 25.35 -9.19
N THR A 251 -11.93 25.08 -9.07
CA THR A 251 -12.49 23.75 -9.30
C THR A 251 -13.51 23.85 -10.43
N TYR A 252 -13.39 22.96 -11.41
CA TYR A 252 -14.27 22.92 -12.58
C TYR A 252 -15.00 21.59 -12.63
N ASP A 253 -16.32 21.60 -12.86
CA ASP A 253 -17.07 20.36 -13.09
C ASP A 253 -16.73 19.83 -14.49
N LEU A 254 -16.25 18.58 -14.58
CA LEU A 254 -15.87 17.93 -15.83
C LEU A 254 -17.05 17.71 -16.79
N ARG A 255 -18.29 17.81 -16.30
CA ARG A 255 -19.51 17.69 -17.11
C ARG A 255 -20.04 19.04 -17.57
N ASP A 256 -19.67 20.11 -16.88
CA ASP A 256 -20.07 21.46 -17.24
C ASP A 256 -19.15 21.97 -18.35
N ARG A 257 -19.74 22.36 -19.48
CA ARG A 257 -19.01 22.98 -20.59
C ARG A 257 -18.87 24.50 -20.42
N ALA A 258 -19.39 25.07 -19.33
CA ALA A 258 -19.15 26.45 -18.97
C ALA A 258 -17.64 26.69 -18.69
N HIS A 259 -17.23 27.95 -18.72
CA HIS A 259 -15.84 28.38 -18.42
C HIS A 259 -14.77 27.92 -19.43
N GLY A 260 -15.16 27.44 -20.61
CA GLY A 260 -14.22 27.11 -21.69
C GLY A 260 -13.38 25.85 -21.45
N LEU A 261 -13.81 24.97 -20.55
CA LEU A 261 -13.18 23.67 -20.32
C LEU A 261 -13.59 22.66 -21.40
N ALA A 262 -12.61 22.21 -22.18
CA ALA A 262 -12.74 21.12 -23.14
C ALA A 262 -12.21 19.81 -22.52
N VAL A 263 -13.06 18.79 -22.43
CA VAL A 263 -12.69 17.46 -21.93
C VAL A 263 -12.82 16.44 -23.04
N ARG A 264 -11.76 15.68 -23.30
CA ARG A 264 -11.71 14.59 -24.27
C ARG A 264 -11.30 13.30 -23.57
N ARG A 265 -11.98 12.20 -23.89
CA ARG A 265 -11.67 10.86 -23.35
C ARG A 265 -11.26 9.94 -24.50
N ALA A 266 -10.11 9.28 -24.35
CA ALA A 266 -9.60 8.32 -25.32
C ALA A 266 -8.98 7.14 -24.56
N GLY A 267 -9.67 5.99 -24.58
CA GLY A 267 -9.23 4.81 -23.84
C GLY A 267 -9.25 5.02 -22.32
N ASP A 268 -8.08 4.85 -21.70
CA ASP A 268 -7.75 5.07 -20.29
C ASP A 268 -7.28 6.51 -20.00
N VAL A 269 -7.18 7.37 -21.03
CA VAL A 269 -6.69 8.74 -20.89
C VAL A 269 -7.85 9.75 -20.90
N LEU A 270 -7.84 10.65 -19.91
CA LEU A 270 -8.66 11.85 -19.86
C LEU A 270 -7.77 13.08 -20.13
N GLU A 271 -8.07 13.79 -21.20
CA GLU A 271 -7.45 15.07 -21.53
C GLU A 271 -8.40 16.21 -21.16
N ALA A 272 -7.90 17.16 -20.37
CA ALA A 272 -8.61 18.39 -20.02
C ALA A 272 -7.81 19.58 -20.57
N ALA A 273 -8.50 20.51 -21.22
CA ALA A 273 -7.89 21.69 -21.81
C ALA A 273 -8.76 22.93 -21.58
N MET A 274 -8.16 24.07 -21.23
CA MET A 274 -8.88 25.32 -21.05
C MET A 274 -7.98 26.52 -21.34
N ALA A 275 -8.59 27.69 -21.59
CA ALA A 275 -7.83 28.94 -21.61
C ALA A 275 -7.25 29.23 -20.21
N PRO A 276 -6.06 29.85 -20.11
CA PRO A 276 -5.46 30.19 -18.83
C PRO A 276 -6.40 31.07 -17.99
N PRO A 277 -6.89 30.61 -16.82
CA PRO A 277 -7.76 31.41 -15.96
C PRO A 277 -7.00 32.54 -15.25
N TRP A 278 -5.68 32.44 -15.14
CA TRP A 278 -4.80 33.44 -14.52
C TRP A 278 -3.61 33.72 -15.44
N ALA A 279 -3.52 34.96 -15.96
CA ALA A 279 -2.52 35.35 -16.95
C ALA A 279 -1.10 35.51 -16.40
N ASP A 280 -0.98 35.69 -15.09
CA ASP A 280 0.26 35.87 -14.32
C ASP A 280 0.73 34.57 -13.63
N ALA A 281 0.08 33.44 -13.92
CA ALA A 281 0.53 32.14 -13.46
C ALA A 281 1.89 31.83 -14.10
N GLU A 282 2.88 31.54 -13.26
CA GLU A 282 4.20 31.10 -13.71
C GLU A 282 4.22 29.61 -14.00
N TRP A 283 3.55 28.81 -13.18
CA TRP A 283 3.31 27.40 -13.46
C TRP A 283 1.93 27.00 -12.95
N ALA A 284 1.34 26.00 -13.59
CA ALA A 284 0.02 25.50 -13.24
C ALA A 284 0.02 23.97 -13.24
N ILE A 285 -0.74 23.40 -12.32
CA ILE A 285 -0.95 21.98 -12.17
C ILE A 285 -2.44 21.70 -12.00
N ALA A 286 -2.86 20.48 -12.32
CA ALA A 286 -4.22 20.05 -12.07
C ALA A 286 -4.28 18.60 -11.59
N LYS A 287 -5.38 18.25 -10.92
CA LYS A 287 -5.67 16.91 -10.45
C LYS A 287 -7.14 16.60 -10.63
N LEU A 288 -7.45 15.35 -10.96
CA LEU A 288 -8.83 14.87 -10.99
C LEU A 288 -9.29 14.53 -9.57
N ASP A 289 -10.49 14.97 -9.24
CA ASP A 289 -11.12 14.63 -7.96
C ASP A 289 -12.53 14.07 -8.13
N HIS A 290 -12.95 13.32 -7.13
CA HIS A 290 -14.28 12.81 -6.96
C HIS A 290 -15.05 13.67 -5.95
N ARG A 291 -16.38 13.69 -6.03
CA ARG A 291 -17.21 14.39 -5.02
C ARG A 291 -17.37 13.63 -3.71
N HIS A 292 -16.84 12.41 -3.62
CA HIS A 292 -16.93 11.61 -2.40
C HIS A 292 -15.89 12.07 -1.38
N ARG A 293 -16.28 12.10 -0.10
CA ARG A 293 -15.45 12.59 1.00
C ARG A 293 -14.54 11.47 1.49
N VAL A 294 -13.24 11.74 1.49
CA VAL A 294 -12.12 10.96 2.07
C VAL A 294 -11.55 9.90 1.13
N PHE A 295 -10.44 10.22 0.47
CA PHE A 295 -9.60 9.26 -0.26
C PHE A 295 -8.39 8.94 0.59
N VAL A 296 -8.10 7.65 0.77
CA VAL A 296 -6.83 7.21 1.38
C VAL A 296 -5.69 7.31 0.37
N TYR A 297 -5.98 7.03 -0.91
CA TYR A 297 -5.05 7.15 -2.02
C TYR A 297 -5.72 7.72 -3.27
N ASP A 298 -4.98 8.58 -3.96
CA ASP A 298 -5.33 9.17 -5.24
C ASP A 298 -5.13 8.19 -6.37
N THR A 299 -6.09 8.16 -7.30
CA THR A 299 -5.97 7.42 -8.56
C THR A 299 -5.27 8.22 -9.65
N CYS A 300 -5.08 9.53 -9.45
CA CYS A 300 -4.44 10.45 -10.38
C CYS A 300 -3.61 11.48 -9.61
N ALA A 301 -2.30 11.51 -9.87
CA ALA A 301 -1.40 12.54 -9.33
C ALA A 301 -1.68 13.92 -9.93
N TRP A 302 -1.13 14.96 -9.31
CA TRP A 302 -1.09 16.30 -9.90
C TRP A 302 -0.25 16.30 -11.18
N GLN A 303 -0.74 16.97 -12.23
CA GLN A 303 -0.13 17.04 -13.56
C GLN A 303 0.18 18.49 -13.91
N HIS A 304 1.37 18.77 -14.44
CA HIS A 304 1.73 20.10 -14.93
C HIS A 304 0.99 20.47 -16.22
N ALA A 305 0.71 21.77 -16.38
CA ALA A 305 0.16 22.30 -17.62
C ALA A 305 1.19 22.15 -18.75
N ARG A 306 0.85 21.35 -19.77
CA ARG A 306 1.71 20.93 -20.89
C ARG A 306 2.99 20.19 -20.49
N ASP A 307 2.80 19.02 -19.88
CA ASP A 307 3.78 17.94 -19.92
C ASP A 307 3.56 17.08 -21.20
N PRO A 308 4.38 17.19 -22.26
CA PRO A 308 4.36 16.28 -23.40
C PRO A 308 5.04 14.92 -23.13
N ALA A 309 5.68 14.76 -21.97
CA ALA A 309 6.46 13.58 -21.56
C ALA A 309 5.79 12.75 -20.45
N ALA A 310 4.64 13.17 -19.91
CA ALA A 310 3.79 12.38 -19.02
C ALA A 310 3.05 11.28 -19.80
N ASP A 311 3.82 10.34 -20.35
CA ASP A 311 3.37 9.03 -20.75
C ASP A 311 3.80 8.05 -19.64
N PRO A 312 2.92 7.62 -18.73
CA PRO A 312 3.23 6.49 -17.86
C PRO A 312 3.43 5.19 -18.65
N ALA A 313 3.16 5.16 -19.97
CA ALA A 313 3.45 4.03 -20.85
C ALA A 313 4.88 4.02 -21.45
N ARG A 314 5.75 4.98 -21.12
CA ARG A 314 7.18 4.91 -21.50
C ARG A 314 8.03 4.10 -20.50
N ALA A 315 7.62 2.85 -20.31
CA ALA A 315 8.52 1.74 -19.96
C ALA A 315 8.12 0.46 -20.69
N ILE A 316 7.74 0.55 -21.97
CA ILE A 316 7.73 -0.61 -22.87
C ILE A 316 8.32 -0.19 -24.23
N PRO A 317 9.56 -0.58 -24.59
CA PRO A 317 9.95 -0.59 -25.99
C PRO A 317 9.50 -1.91 -26.63
N GLY A 318 8.45 -1.81 -27.45
CA GLY A 318 8.13 -2.82 -28.46
C GLY A 318 9.08 -2.74 -29.64
N LYS A 319 9.75 -3.87 -29.89
CA LYS A 319 10.30 -4.42 -31.15
C LYS A 319 10.62 -3.46 -32.32
N GLY A 320 11.90 -3.43 -32.70
CA GLY A 320 12.33 -3.28 -34.09
C GLY A 320 13.65 -2.53 -34.28
N GLY A 321 14.74 -3.26 -34.60
CA GLY A 321 15.99 -2.67 -35.12
C GLY A 321 17.25 -3.34 -34.60
N GLU A 322 17.68 -4.40 -35.29
CA GLU A 322 18.95 -5.11 -35.10
C GLU A 322 20.16 -4.17 -35.03
N ARG A 323 21.00 -4.30 -33.99
CA ARG A 323 22.47 -4.20 -34.09
C ARG A 323 23.13 -5.14 -33.09
N HIS A 324 23.93 -6.05 -33.63
CA HIS A 324 24.75 -7.02 -32.92
C HIS A 324 25.76 -6.34 -31.97
N PHE A 325 25.82 -6.80 -30.73
CA PHE A 325 27.07 -6.94 -29.99
C PHE A 325 27.06 -8.28 -29.26
N ALA A 326 27.93 -9.18 -29.71
CA ALA A 326 28.10 -10.51 -29.17
C ALA A 326 28.95 -10.47 -27.89
N ASN A 327 28.52 -11.21 -26.86
CA ASN A 327 29.42 -12.06 -26.08
C ASN A 327 28.61 -13.18 -25.38
N PRO A 328 29.20 -14.38 -25.21
CA PRO A 328 28.43 -15.62 -25.11
C PRO A 328 28.13 -16.00 -23.65
N VAL A 329 26.89 -16.37 -23.37
CA VAL A 329 26.49 -17.18 -22.20
C VAL A 329 25.51 -18.25 -22.70
N PRO A 330 25.59 -19.52 -22.27
CA PRO A 330 24.97 -20.64 -22.97
C PRO A 330 23.45 -20.62 -22.80
N SER A 331 22.72 -20.55 -23.92
CA SER A 331 21.27 -20.69 -23.98
C SER A 331 20.88 -22.14 -24.31
N HIS A 332 20.19 -22.80 -23.38
CA HIS A 332 19.17 -23.76 -23.75
C HIS A 332 17.81 -23.11 -23.46
N PRO A 333 16.98 -22.82 -24.48
CA PRO A 333 15.60 -22.41 -24.24
C PRO A 333 14.85 -23.60 -23.61
N ARG A 334 14.28 -23.42 -22.41
CA ARG A 334 13.27 -24.35 -21.89
C ARG A 334 12.02 -24.19 -22.75
N GLU A 335 11.53 -25.30 -23.32
CA GLU A 335 10.22 -25.32 -23.98
C GLU A 335 9.13 -24.81 -23.01
N PRO A 336 8.13 -24.05 -23.49
CA PRO A 336 7.07 -23.54 -22.62
C PRO A 336 6.28 -24.72 -22.03
N ASP A 337 6.26 -24.81 -20.70
CA ASP A 337 5.48 -25.80 -19.97
C ASP A 337 3.97 -25.55 -20.18
N MET A 338 3.35 -26.44 -20.95
CA MET A 338 1.95 -26.34 -21.40
C MET A 338 0.93 -26.83 -20.36
N ARG A 339 1.36 -27.25 -19.17
CA ARG A 339 0.44 -27.71 -18.10
C ARG A 339 -0.50 -26.58 -17.65
N PRO A 340 -1.79 -26.86 -17.42
CA PRO A 340 -2.77 -25.87 -16.97
C PRO A 340 -2.43 -25.35 -15.57
N TRP A 341 -2.77 -24.09 -15.30
CA TRP A 341 -2.62 -23.48 -13.98
C TRP A 341 -3.85 -23.77 -13.10
N LYS A 342 -3.61 -23.98 -11.81
CA LYS A 342 -4.60 -23.94 -10.73
C LYS A 342 -4.15 -22.99 -9.64
N ILE A 343 -5.10 -22.27 -9.05
CA ILE A 343 -4.86 -21.28 -8.00
C ILE A 343 -5.34 -21.85 -6.66
N LEU A 344 -4.44 -21.89 -5.69
CA LEU A 344 -4.74 -22.14 -4.29
C LEU A 344 -4.59 -20.82 -3.55
N CYS A 345 -5.72 -20.28 -3.10
CA CYS A 345 -5.78 -18.97 -2.50
C CYS A 345 -6.09 -19.07 -1.02
N ASP A 346 -5.24 -18.49 -0.17
CA ASP A 346 -5.54 -18.31 1.23
C ASP A 346 -6.69 -17.30 1.44
N PHE A 347 -7.32 -17.34 2.61
CA PHE A 347 -8.45 -16.46 2.94
C PHE A 347 -8.07 -15.35 3.91
N ASP A 348 -7.78 -15.68 5.17
CA ASP A 348 -7.48 -14.72 6.22
C ASP A 348 -6.13 -14.03 5.95
N GLY A 349 -6.06 -12.70 6.05
CA GLY A 349 -4.87 -11.91 5.69
C GLY A 349 -4.63 -11.76 4.17
N THR A 350 -5.28 -12.59 3.36
CA THR A 350 -5.15 -12.63 1.90
C THR A 350 -6.37 -12.06 1.18
N ILE A 351 -7.50 -12.77 1.15
CA ILE A 351 -8.81 -12.34 0.62
C ILE A 351 -9.49 -11.38 1.60
N CYS A 352 -9.40 -11.67 2.89
CA CYS A 352 -10.01 -10.92 3.96
C CYS A 352 -8.93 -10.18 4.76
N LEU A 353 -9.07 -8.87 4.95
CA LEU A 353 -8.02 -8.05 5.58
C LEU A 353 -7.88 -8.29 7.10
N PRO A 354 -8.97 -8.36 7.89
CA PRO A 354 -8.91 -8.90 9.25
C PRO A 354 -9.12 -10.43 9.25
N ASP A 355 -8.52 -11.14 10.20
CA ASP A 355 -8.78 -12.56 10.41
C ASP A 355 -10.20 -12.78 10.94
N ALA A 356 -10.99 -13.59 10.24
CA ALA A 356 -12.40 -13.80 10.57
C ALA A 356 -12.57 -14.62 11.86
N THR A 357 -11.64 -15.54 12.13
CA THR A 357 -11.66 -16.38 13.34
C THR A 357 -11.36 -15.53 14.56
N ASP A 358 -10.32 -14.69 14.51
CA ASP A 358 -9.98 -13.75 15.59
C ASP A 358 -11.14 -12.79 15.88
N ALA A 359 -11.81 -12.30 14.83
CA ALA A 359 -12.95 -11.40 14.98
C ALA A 359 -14.13 -12.05 15.73
N LEU A 360 -14.39 -13.34 15.48
CA LEU A 360 -15.41 -14.11 16.20
C LEU A 360 -15.00 -14.35 17.65
N LEU A 361 -13.76 -14.80 17.89
CA LEU A 361 -13.27 -15.07 19.24
C LEU A 361 -13.24 -13.82 20.12
N GLU A 362 -12.76 -12.69 19.61
CA GLU A 362 -12.67 -11.44 20.40
C GLU A 362 -14.04 -10.90 20.80
N ARG A 363 -15.09 -11.17 20.01
CA ARG A 363 -16.44 -10.62 20.24
C ARG A 363 -17.39 -11.58 20.95
N LEU A 364 -17.25 -12.89 20.70
CA LEU A 364 -18.26 -13.89 21.06
C LEU A 364 -17.75 -14.99 21.98
N ALA A 365 -16.42 -15.16 22.11
CA ALA A 365 -15.86 -16.21 22.96
C ALA A 365 -15.56 -15.71 24.38
N ASP A 366 -15.66 -16.63 25.35
CA ASP A 366 -15.18 -16.39 26.72
C ASP A 366 -13.68 -15.98 26.70
N PRO A 367 -13.27 -14.93 27.44
CA PRO A 367 -11.88 -14.44 27.46
C PRO A 367 -10.80 -15.48 27.74
N ALA A 368 -11.14 -16.65 28.30
CA ALA A 368 -10.24 -17.78 28.46
C ALA A 368 -9.58 -18.23 27.14
N TRP A 369 -10.15 -17.92 25.98
CA TRP A 369 -9.57 -18.24 24.67
C TRP A 369 -8.16 -17.65 24.47
N LYS A 370 -7.86 -16.51 25.10
CA LYS A 370 -6.53 -15.85 25.07
C LYS A 370 -5.47 -16.64 25.82
N THR A 371 -5.89 -17.44 26.81
CA THR A 371 -4.99 -18.37 27.51
C THR A 371 -4.66 -19.58 26.65
N LEU A 372 -5.63 -20.10 25.90
CA LEU A 372 -5.39 -21.18 24.92
C LEU A 372 -4.46 -20.71 23.81
N GLU A 373 -4.67 -19.50 23.29
CA GLU A 373 -3.82 -18.91 22.26
C GLU A 373 -2.35 -18.78 22.73
N ARG A 374 -2.14 -18.33 23.97
CA ARG A 374 -0.80 -18.26 24.57
C ARG A 374 -0.15 -19.64 24.67
N GLN A 375 -0.89 -20.66 25.13
CA GLN A 375 -0.38 -22.03 25.25
C GLN A 375 0.06 -22.59 23.89
N TRP A 376 -0.72 -22.32 22.83
CA TRP A 376 -0.33 -22.67 21.47
C TRP A 376 0.95 -21.94 21.02
N ARG A 377 1.04 -20.63 21.24
CA ARG A 377 2.24 -19.84 20.89
C ARG A 377 3.50 -20.29 21.63
N GLU A 378 3.34 -20.82 22.84
CA GLU A 378 4.42 -21.39 23.66
C GLU A 378 4.74 -22.86 23.30
N GLY A 379 4.03 -23.46 22.33
CA GLY A 379 4.23 -24.84 21.89
C GLY A 379 3.69 -25.89 22.87
N LEU A 380 2.89 -25.47 23.87
CA LEU A 380 2.29 -26.35 24.87
C LEU A 380 1.04 -27.08 24.36
N MET A 381 0.53 -26.69 23.19
CA MET A 381 -0.66 -27.25 22.55
C MET A 381 -0.54 -27.12 21.03
N GLY A 382 -1.02 -28.13 20.30
CA GLY A 382 -1.10 -28.08 18.84
C GLY A 382 -2.17 -27.10 18.35
N SER A 383 -2.02 -26.58 17.13
CA SER A 383 -2.92 -25.57 16.55
C SER A 383 -4.39 -26.06 16.48
N ARG A 384 -4.59 -27.31 16.06
CA ARG A 384 -5.92 -27.94 15.99
C ARG A 384 -6.62 -28.02 17.34
N ASP A 385 -5.88 -28.44 18.37
CA ASP A 385 -6.42 -28.58 19.72
C ASP A 385 -6.74 -27.20 20.32
N CYS A 386 -5.91 -26.19 20.03
CA CYS A 386 -6.17 -24.81 20.40
C CYS A 386 -7.47 -24.31 19.77
N MET A 387 -7.60 -24.42 18.45
CA MET A 387 -8.77 -23.94 17.73
C MET A 387 -10.05 -24.65 18.19
N THR A 388 -9.99 -25.97 18.41
CA THR A 388 -11.10 -26.77 18.94
C THR A 388 -11.61 -26.18 20.25
N ARG A 389 -10.71 -25.96 21.22
CA ARG A 389 -11.06 -25.44 22.54
C ARG A 389 -11.47 -23.97 22.52
N GLN A 390 -10.93 -23.17 21.60
CA GLN A 390 -11.33 -21.78 21.43
C GLN A 390 -12.75 -21.65 20.88
N VAL A 391 -13.11 -22.48 19.89
CA VAL A 391 -14.47 -22.52 19.33
C VAL A 391 -15.51 -22.96 20.37
N GLU A 392 -15.17 -23.91 21.24
CA GLU A 392 -16.05 -24.34 22.33
C GLU A 392 -16.38 -23.22 23.33
N LEU A 393 -15.57 -22.15 23.39
CA LEU A 393 -15.80 -20.99 24.23
C LEU A 393 -16.73 -19.95 23.60
N ILE A 394 -17.14 -20.13 22.34
CA ILE A 394 -18.11 -19.24 21.68
C ILE A 394 -19.50 -19.55 22.23
N ASP A 395 -20.10 -18.56 22.91
CA ASP A 395 -21.47 -18.61 23.41
C ASP A 395 -22.31 -17.55 22.68
N ALA A 396 -22.79 -17.89 21.49
CA ALA A 396 -23.45 -16.94 20.59
C ALA A 396 -24.44 -17.64 19.64
N SER A 397 -25.53 -16.96 19.29
CA SER A 397 -26.46 -17.45 18.26
C SER A 397 -25.87 -17.31 16.86
N MET A 398 -26.44 -17.99 15.86
CA MET A 398 -26.08 -17.77 14.43
C MET A 398 -26.19 -16.30 14.04
N GLN A 399 -27.22 -15.59 14.53
CA GLN A 399 -27.43 -14.18 14.24
C GLN A 399 -26.31 -13.29 14.80
N ASP A 400 -25.80 -13.62 15.99
CA ASP A 400 -24.66 -12.90 16.58
C ASP A 400 -23.39 -13.12 15.75
N VAL A 401 -23.15 -14.35 15.28
CA VAL A 401 -22.03 -14.69 14.37
C VAL A 401 -22.15 -13.90 13.06
N GLU A 402 -23.31 -13.93 12.40
CA GLU A 402 -23.56 -13.18 11.16
C GLU A 402 -23.33 -11.67 11.35
N ALA A 403 -23.77 -11.09 12.47
CA ALA A 403 -23.56 -9.68 12.79
C ALA A 403 -22.09 -9.32 12.99
N VAL A 404 -21.26 -10.22 13.52
CA VAL A 404 -19.81 -10.02 13.58
C VAL A 404 -19.21 -10.03 12.18
N LEU A 405 -19.62 -11.00 11.35
CA LEU A 405 -19.15 -11.14 9.99
C LEU A 405 -19.58 -9.94 9.12
N ASP A 406 -20.74 -9.32 9.37
CA ASP A 406 -21.22 -8.10 8.66
C ASP A 406 -20.21 -6.95 8.68
N GLY A 407 -19.39 -6.86 9.73
CA GLY A 407 -18.36 -5.83 9.85
C GLY A 407 -17.03 -6.17 9.17
N ILE A 408 -16.92 -7.31 8.49
CA ILE A 408 -15.69 -7.82 7.88
C ILE A 408 -15.72 -7.58 6.37
N GLU A 409 -14.68 -6.93 5.86
CA GLU A 409 -14.54 -6.58 4.44
C GLU A 409 -13.62 -7.56 3.70
N VAL A 410 -14.08 -8.03 2.54
CA VAL A 410 -13.28 -8.75 1.54
C VAL A 410 -12.57 -7.74 0.63
N ASP A 411 -11.38 -8.08 0.15
CA ASP A 411 -10.64 -7.27 -0.83
C ASP A 411 -11.55 -6.92 -2.03
N PRO A 412 -11.76 -5.62 -2.33
CA PRO A 412 -12.72 -5.18 -3.34
C PRO A 412 -12.35 -5.62 -4.77
N ALA A 413 -11.08 -5.96 -5.03
CA ALA A 413 -10.62 -6.47 -6.32
C ALA A 413 -10.76 -8.00 -6.45
N PHE A 414 -11.02 -8.73 -5.36
CA PHE A 414 -11.11 -10.19 -5.40
C PHE A 414 -12.21 -10.73 -6.34
N PRO A 415 -13.43 -10.19 -6.40
CA PRO A 415 -14.44 -10.66 -7.35
C PRO A 415 -14.00 -10.51 -8.83
N ALA A 416 -13.30 -9.41 -9.15
CA ALA A 416 -12.76 -9.19 -10.48
C ALA A 416 -11.62 -10.16 -10.80
N PHE A 417 -10.78 -10.49 -9.80
CA PHE A 417 -9.75 -11.51 -9.91
C PHE A 417 -10.33 -12.89 -10.22
N VAL A 418 -11.37 -13.32 -9.50
CA VAL A 418 -12.06 -14.59 -9.76
C VAL A 418 -12.64 -14.62 -11.17
N ALA A 419 -13.31 -13.55 -11.60
CA ALA A 419 -13.84 -13.45 -12.96
C ALA A 419 -12.72 -13.55 -14.01
N ARG A 420 -11.55 -12.96 -13.75
CA ARG A 420 -10.40 -13.02 -14.64
C ARG A 420 -9.79 -14.43 -14.70
N ALA A 421 -9.66 -15.12 -13.57
CA ALA A 421 -9.20 -16.50 -13.52
C ALA A 421 -10.10 -17.43 -14.34
N ARG A 422 -11.43 -17.31 -14.15
CA ARG A 422 -12.44 -18.04 -14.96
C ARG A 422 -12.30 -17.75 -16.45
N ALA A 423 -12.15 -16.49 -16.84
CA ALA A 423 -11.97 -16.10 -18.24
C ALA A 423 -10.68 -16.63 -18.88
N LEU A 424 -9.66 -16.93 -18.07
CA LEU A 424 -8.39 -17.53 -18.52
C LEU A 424 -8.42 -19.08 -18.44
N GLY A 425 -9.54 -19.68 -18.04
CA GLY A 425 -9.64 -21.14 -17.85
C GLY A 425 -8.83 -21.65 -16.66
N VAL A 426 -8.50 -20.79 -15.69
CA VAL A 426 -7.72 -21.14 -14.51
C VAL A 426 -8.68 -21.45 -13.35
N GLU A 427 -8.61 -22.67 -12.83
CA GLU A 427 -9.40 -23.07 -11.67
C GLU A 427 -8.86 -22.41 -10.40
N LEU A 428 -9.74 -21.83 -9.59
CA LEU A 428 -9.41 -21.22 -8.31
C LEU A 428 -10.12 -21.95 -7.18
N SER A 429 -9.37 -22.33 -6.15
CA SER A 429 -9.89 -22.86 -4.89
C SER A 429 -9.44 -21.99 -3.73
N VAL A 430 -10.36 -21.69 -2.81
CA VAL A 430 -10.02 -21.09 -1.51
C VAL A 430 -9.60 -22.22 -0.58
N VAL A 431 -8.40 -22.15 -0.04
CA VAL A 431 -7.84 -23.13 0.89
C VAL A 431 -7.39 -22.38 2.13
N SER A 432 -8.11 -22.52 3.23
CA SER A 432 -7.88 -21.74 4.45
C SER A 432 -7.80 -22.65 5.67
N ASP A 433 -7.04 -22.26 6.68
CA ASP A 433 -7.09 -22.88 8.01
C ASP A 433 -8.17 -22.24 8.92
N GLY A 434 -8.97 -21.32 8.37
CA GLY A 434 -10.12 -20.70 9.03
C GLY A 434 -11.40 -21.54 8.98
N LEU A 435 -12.53 -20.89 9.26
CA LEU A 435 -13.84 -21.52 9.48
C LEU A 435 -14.75 -21.45 8.24
N ASP A 436 -15.22 -22.60 7.75
CA ASP A 436 -15.96 -22.72 6.49
C ASP A 436 -17.25 -21.87 6.44
N LEU A 437 -18.06 -21.87 7.50
CA LEU A 437 -19.30 -21.10 7.57
C LEU A 437 -19.03 -19.58 7.50
N ALA A 438 -17.97 -19.11 8.16
CA ALA A 438 -17.57 -17.71 8.12
C ALA A 438 -17.13 -17.31 6.70
N ILE A 439 -16.26 -18.12 6.10
CA ILE A 439 -15.74 -17.90 4.74
C ILE A 439 -16.89 -17.90 3.72
N ARG A 440 -17.79 -18.89 3.77
CA ARG A 440 -18.95 -18.97 2.86
C ARG A 440 -19.87 -17.77 3.00
N THR A 441 -20.13 -17.33 4.22
CA THR A 441 -20.97 -16.14 4.48
C THR A 441 -20.36 -14.89 3.83
N LEU A 442 -19.06 -14.68 3.99
CA LEU A 442 -18.35 -13.55 3.38
C LEU A 442 -18.33 -13.65 1.85
N LEU A 443 -18.00 -14.81 1.28
CA LEU A 443 -17.98 -15.00 -0.17
C LEU A 443 -19.36 -14.83 -0.82
N ARG A 444 -20.44 -15.30 -0.17
CA ARG A 444 -21.82 -15.17 -0.66
C ARG A 444 -22.23 -13.72 -0.86
N ARG A 445 -21.80 -12.81 0.00
CA ARG A 445 -22.10 -11.37 -0.13
C ARG A 445 -21.55 -10.74 -1.40
N HIS A 446 -20.52 -11.36 -1.97
CA HIS A 446 -19.91 -10.95 -3.23
C HIS A 446 -20.33 -11.84 -4.42
N GLY A 447 -21.28 -12.75 -4.24
CA GLY A 447 -21.75 -13.67 -5.28
C GLY A 447 -20.70 -14.72 -5.68
N LEU A 448 -19.86 -15.15 -4.72
CA LEU A 448 -18.75 -16.10 -4.92
C LEU A 448 -18.93 -17.40 -4.11
N ASP A 449 -20.16 -17.74 -3.74
CA ASP A 449 -20.48 -18.94 -2.97
C ASP A 449 -20.28 -20.26 -3.75
N ASP A 450 -20.09 -20.16 -5.07
CA ASP A 450 -19.76 -21.26 -5.96
C ASP A 450 -18.26 -21.62 -5.98
N LEU A 451 -17.40 -20.83 -5.33
CA LEU A 451 -15.98 -21.13 -5.25
C LEU A 451 -15.72 -22.43 -4.46
N PRO A 452 -14.88 -23.35 -4.99
CA PRO A 452 -14.37 -24.48 -4.22
C PRO A 452 -13.69 -23.99 -2.94
N LEU A 453 -14.13 -24.52 -1.80
CA LEU A 453 -13.63 -24.15 -0.47
C LEU A 453 -13.15 -25.39 0.26
N VAL A 454 -11.94 -25.30 0.79
CA VAL A 454 -11.32 -26.28 1.69
C VAL A 454 -10.93 -25.54 2.96
N ALA A 455 -11.62 -25.83 4.07
CA ALA A 455 -11.43 -25.15 5.34
C ALA A 455 -11.84 -26.05 6.52
N ASN A 456 -11.57 -25.59 7.74
CA ASN A 456 -12.10 -26.27 8.92
C ASN A 456 -13.62 -26.12 9.01
N HIS A 457 -14.29 -27.12 9.56
CA HIS A 457 -15.74 -27.13 9.66
C HIS A 457 -16.21 -26.49 10.96
N PHE A 458 -17.07 -25.48 10.85
CA PHE A 458 -17.65 -24.72 11.95
C PHE A 458 -19.18 -24.88 11.97
N GLU A 459 -19.67 -25.62 12.96
CA GLU A 459 -21.06 -26.05 13.04
C GLU A 459 -21.72 -25.53 14.32
N GLN A 460 -22.93 -24.99 14.20
CA GLN A 460 -23.76 -24.66 15.37
C GLN A 460 -24.43 -25.94 15.89
N VAL A 461 -24.15 -26.31 17.14
CA VAL A 461 -24.61 -27.59 17.74
C VAL A 461 -25.68 -27.43 18.80
N SER A 462 -25.91 -26.20 19.26
CA SER A 462 -27.03 -25.83 20.13
C SER A 462 -27.46 -24.39 19.84
N ALA A 463 -28.46 -23.87 20.55
CA ALA A 463 -28.93 -22.49 20.35
C ALA A 463 -27.80 -21.44 20.43
N ARG A 464 -26.74 -21.72 21.19
CA ARG A 464 -25.59 -20.81 21.36
C ARG A 464 -24.21 -21.47 21.31
N GLY A 465 -24.14 -22.80 21.21
CA GLY A 465 -22.89 -23.56 21.24
C GLY A 465 -22.43 -23.98 19.85
N TRP A 466 -21.10 -24.08 19.70
CA TRP A 466 -20.42 -24.32 18.43
C TRP A 466 -19.43 -25.47 18.51
N ARG A 467 -19.19 -26.14 17.39
CA ARG A 467 -18.23 -27.22 17.25
C ARG A 467 -17.28 -26.94 16.09
N PHE A 468 -16.03 -27.29 16.30
CA PHE A 468 -14.97 -27.27 15.32
C PHE A 468 -14.57 -28.69 14.93
N SER A 469 -14.29 -28.92 13.65
CA SER A 469 -13.60 -30.13 13.21
C SER A 469 -12.70 -29.85 12.00
N SER A 470 -11.66 -30.68 11.84
CA SER A 470 -10.62 -30.52 10.82
C SER A 470 -10.64 -31.66 9.81
N PRO A 471 -11.63 -31.68 8.87
CA PRO A 471 -11.78 -32.78 7.92
C PRO A 471 -10.63 -32.87 6.90
N HIS A 472 -9.81 -31.82 6.81
CA HIS A 472 -8.70 -31.71 5.86
C HIS A 472 -7.33 -31.70 6.54
N ALA A 473 -7.27 -32.14 7.81
CA ALA A 473 -6.01 -32.37 8.50
C ALA A 473 -5.26 -33.53 7.84
N ASP A 474 -3.93 -33.47 7.88
CA ASP A 474 -3.07 -34.52 7.35
C ASP A 474 -2.04 -34.91 8.41
N ALA A 475 -1.84 -36.20 8.64
CA ALA A 475 -0.93 -36.71 9.66
C ALA A 475 0.55 -36.40 9.37
N GLY A 476 0.90 -36.16 8.09
CA GLY A 476 2.22 -35.73 7.66
C GLY A 476 2.41 -34.21 7.62
N CYS A 477 1.42 -33.42 8.07
CA CYS A 477 1.50 -31.97 8.06
C CYS A 477 2.52 -31.46 9.08
N ARG A 478 3.63 -30.88 8.60
CA ARG A 478 4.68 -30.28 9.45
C ARG A 478 4.15 -29.18 10.37
N ALA A 479 3.12 -28.46 9.93
CA ALA A 479 2.53 -27.35 10.67
C ALA A 479 1.40 -27.80 11.62
N GLU A 480 1.00 -29.08 11.58
CA GLU A 480 -0.14 -29.62 12.33
C GLU A 480 -1.44 -28.79 12.17
N SER A 481 -1.62 -28.20 10.98
CA SER A 481 -2.77 -27.37 10.62
C SER A 481 -4.07 -28.18 10.58
N GLY A 482 -5.19 -27.53 10.88
CA GLY A 482 -6.52 -28.11 10.74
C GLY A 482 -6.88 -28.38 9.26
N THR A 483 -6.34 -27.57 8.36
CA THR A 483 -6.41 -27.73 6.92
C THR A 483 -5.00 -27.76 6.32
N CYS A 484 -4.55 -28.94 5.88
CA CYS A 484 -3.22 -29.07 5.28
C CYS A 484 -3.23 -28.62 3.81
N LYS A 485 -2.84 -27.36 3.57
CA LYS A 485 -2.68 -26.77 2.22
C LYS A 485 -1.74 -27.59 1.33
N CYS A 486 -0.70 -28.18 1.91
CA CYS A 486 0.30 -28.99 1.19
C CYS A 486 -0.30 -30.29 0.63
N ALA A 487 -1.14 -30.98 1.40
CA ALA A 487 -1.83 -32.18 0.94
C ALA A 487 -2.86 -31.85 -0.16
N TRP A 488 -3.52 -30.70 -0.05
CA TRP A 488 -4.43 -30.24 -1.10
C TRP A 488 -3.72 -29.88 -2.40
N ALA A 489 -2.57 -29.20 -2.32
CA ALA A 489 -1.75 -28.90 -3.50
C ALA A 489 -1.29 -30.16 -4.23
N ALA A 490 -0.84 -31.18 -3.50
CA ALA A 490 -0.46 -32.46 -4.08
C ALA A 490 -1.64 -33.12 -4.84
N ARG A 491 -2.85 -33.12 -4.26
CA ARG A 491 -4.06 -33.61 -4.94
C ARG A 491 -4.42 -32.79 -6.18
N ALA A 492 -4.24 -31.48 -6.12
CA ALA A 492 -4.49 -30.59 -7.26
C ALA A 492 -3.49 -30.80 -8.42
N GLN A 493 -2.27 -31.24 -8.10
CA GLN A 493 -1.24 -31.60 -9.07
C GLN A 493 -1.44 -33.01 -9.66
N ASP A 494 -2.01 -33.93 -8.89
CA ASP A 494 -2.27 -35.34 -9.25
C ASP A 494 -3.54 -35.50 -10.14
N VAL A 495 -3.60 -34.70 -11.21
CA VAL A 495 -4.61 -34.79 -12.26
C VAL A 495 -3.95 -35.27 -13.55
N GLN A 496 -4.70 -35.96 -14.42
CA GLN A 496 -4.18 -36.49 -15.68
C GLN A 496 -3.59 -35.36 -16.55
N GLY A 497 -2.27 -35.39 -16.78
CA GLY A 497 -1.53 -34.34 -17.48
C GLY A 497 -0.77 -33.35 -16.59
N GLY A 498 -1.00 -33.41 -15.26
CA GLY A 498 -0.39 -32.53 -14.26
C GLY A 498 -0.92 -31.09 -14.30
N ALA A 499 -0.93 -30.41 -13.16
CA ALA A 499 -1.26 -28.98 -13.08
C ALA A 499 -0.11 -28.18 -12.46
N ARG A 500 0.08 -26.94 -12.93
CA ARG A 500 0.95 -25.96 -12.28
C ARG A 500 0.18 -25.24 -11.19
N ILE A 501 0.80 -25.05 -10.04
CA ILE A 501 0.16 -24.46 -8.87
C ILE A 501 0.65 -23.03 -8.67
N LEU A 502 -0.29 -22.09 -8.70
CA LEU A 502 -0.12 -20.75 -8.15
C LEU A 502 -0.65 -20.74 -6.71
N VAL A 503 0.21 -20.41 -5.74
CA VAL A 503 -0.22 -20.09 -4.37
C VAL A 503 -0.38 -18.58 -4.22
N ILE A 504 -1.47 -18.13 -3.61
CA ILE A 504 -1.67 -16.75 -3.21
C ILE A 504 -1.89 -16.73 -1.70
N GLY A 505 -1.03 -16.04 -0.97
CA GLY A 505 -1.05 -16.05 0.50
C GLY A 505 -0.24 -14.92 1.13
N ASP A 506 -0.34 -14.79 2.45
CA ASP A 506 0.37 -13.77 3.23
C ASP A 506 1.15 -14.32 4.43
N GLY A 507 0.77 -15.52 4.88
CA GLY A 507 1.04 -15.99 6.23
C GLY A 507 2.10 -17.08 6.34
N GLN A 508 2.40 -17.45 7.59
CA GLN A 508 3.32 -18.55 7.90
C GLN A 508 2.70 -19.93 7.59
N SER A 509 1.37 -20.04 7.61
CA SER A 509 0.66 -21.28 7.24
C SER A 509 0.84 -21.62 5.75
N ASP A 510 1.13 -20.63 4.91
CA ASP A 510 1.35 -20.81 3.48
C ASP A 510 2.78 -21.23 3.11
N VAL A 511 3.74 -21.07 4.02
CA VAL A 511 5.16 -21.34 3.76
C VAL A 511 5.38 -22.77 3.24
N CYS A 512 4.76 -23.75 3.91
CA CYS A 512 4.86 -25.17 3.51
C CYS A 512 4.34 -25.40 2.08
N VAL A 513 3.23 -24.77 1.68
CA VAL A 513 2.62 -25.02 0.37
C VAL A 513 3.33 -24.22 -0.73
N ALA A 514 3.83 -23.03 -0.41
CA ALA A 514 4.61 -22.19 -1.31
C ALA A 514 5.90 -22.86 -1.79
N GLU A 515 6.59 -23.61 -0.91
CA GLU A 515 7.78 -24.39 -1.28
C GLU A 515 7.50 -25.51 -2.30
N ARG A 516 6.23 -25.90 -2.46
CA ARG A 516 5.78 -26.94 -3.39
C ARG A 516 5.06 -26.37 -4.62
N ALA A 517 4.88 -25.05 -4.66
CA ALA A 517 4.17 -24.37 -5.74
C ALA A 517 5.11 -24.07 -6.92
N ASP A 518 4.54 -24.00 -8.12
CA ASP A 518 5.28 -23.58 -9.32
C ASP A 518 5.54 -22.06 -9.31
N PHE A 519 4.63 -21.30 -8.70
CA PHE A 519 4.72 -19.86 -8.53
C PHE A 519 3.94 -19.38 -7.30
N VAL A 520 4.36 -18.26 -6.71
CA VAL A 520 3.72 -17.67 -5.53
C VAL A 520 3.41 -16.19 -5.76
N PHE A 521 2.18 -15.74 -5.52
CA PHE A 521 1.90 -14.33 -5.26
C PHE A 521 1.87 -14.13 -3.75
N ALA A 522 2.88 -13.43 -3.24
CA ALA A 522 3.18 -13.40 -1.83
C ALA A 522 2.99 -12.01 -1.23
N LYS A 523 2.27 -11.96 -0.10
CA LYS A 523 2.16 -10.79 0.77
C LYS A 523 3.03 -10.98 2.02
N SER A 524 3.23 -9.90 2.79
CA SER A 524 3.65 -9.94 4.20
C SER A 524 4.80 -10.92 4.54
N ARG A 525 4.53 -11.94 5.38
CA ARG A 525 5.53 -12.90 5.87
C ARG A 525 5.91 -13.92 4.80
N LEU A 526 4.93 -14.35 4.00
CA LEU A 526 5.17 -15.27 2.90
C LEU A 526 6.16 -14.67 1.89
N LEU A 527 6.05 -13.36 1.62
CA LEU A 527 6.98 -12.66 0.73
C LEU A 527 8.41 -12.68 1.27
N ALA A 528 8.60 -12.46 2.57
CA ALA A 528 9.91 -12.55 3.19
C ALA A 528 10.50 -13.96 3.07
N HIS A 529 9.68 -14.99 3.28
CA HIS A 529 10.09 -16.39 3.10
C HIS A 529 10.50 -16.69 1.66
N CYS A 530 9.67 -16.30 0.69
CA CYS A 530 9.96 -16.53 -0.73
C CYS A 530 11.28 -15.89 -1.16
N ARG A 531 11.57 -14.68 -0.65
CA ARG A 531 12.86 -14.00 -0.88
C ARG A 531 14.03 -14.72 -0.22
N ALA A 532 13.88 -15.17 1.02
CA ALA A 532 14.94 -15.85 1.75
C ALA A 532 15.30 -17.21 1.15
N THR A 533 14.33 -17.90 0.55
CA THR A 533 14.49 -19.27 0.01
C THR A 533 14.61 -19.32 -1.52
N GLY A 534 14.49 -18.18 -2.20
CA GLY A 534 14.61 -18.10 -3.66
C GLY A 534 13.45 -18.78 -4.40
N LEU A 535 12.24 -18.81 -3.82
CA LEU A 535 11.06 -19.36 -4.49
C LEU A 535 10.63 -18.46 -5.66
N ASN A 536 10.05 -19.05 -6.71
CA ASN A 536 9.47 -18.29 -7.82
C ASN A 536 8.27 -17.48 -7.32
N HIS A 537 8.41 -16.16 -7.20
CA HIS A 537 7.35 -15.34 -6.61
C HIS A 537 7.21 -13.94 -7.22
N ARG A 538 6.05 -13.33 -6.99
CA ARG A 538 5.83 -11.88 -7.12
C ARG A 538 5.24 -11.30 -5.84
N PRO A 539 5.71 -10.12 -5.39
CA PRO A 539 5.03 -9.39 -4.34
C PRO A 539 3.69 -8.87 -4.84
N ILE A 540 2.67 -8.94 -4.01
CA ILE A 540 1.37 -8.27 -4.21
C ILE A 540 0.99 -7.55 -2.90
N ASP A 541 0.30 -6.40 -3.00
CA ASP A 541 -0.29 -5.71 -1.85
C ASP A 541 -1.76 -6.09 -1.67
N GLY A 542 -2.45 -6.45 -2.76
CA GLY A 542 -3.82 -6.95 -2.77
C GLY A 542 -4.23 -7.57 -4.12
N PHE A 543 -5.52 -7.84 -4.29
CA PHE A 543 -6.00 -8.53 -5.51
C PHE A 543 -5.98 -7.66 -6.77
N HIS A 544 -5.74 -6.35 -6.65
CA HIS A 544 -5.48 -5.50 -7.81
C HIS A 544 -4.20 -5.91 -8.54
N ASP A 545 -3.13 -6.19 -7.79
CA ASP A 545 -1.86 -6.63 -8.36
C ASP A 545 -1.96 -8.04 -8.91
N ALA A 546 -2.60 -8.95 -8.16
CA ALA A 546 -2.83 -10.33 -8.62
C ALA A 546 -3.63 -10.37 -9.93
N LEU A 547 -4.65 -9.50 -10.06
CA LEU A 547 -5.45 -9.33 -11.28
C LEU A 547 -4.60 -8.88 -12.48
N ALA A 548 -3.64 -7.98 -12.26
CA ALA A 548 -2.75 -7.51 -13.30
C ALA A 548 -1.72 -8.58 -13.72
N LEU A 549 -1.22 -9.37 -12.76
CA LEU A 549 -0.14 -10.34 -12.98
C LEU A 549 -0.61 -11.68 -13.56
N LEU A 550 -1.84 -12.11 -13.26
CA LEU A 550 -2.33 -13.43 -13.66
C LEU A 550 -2.24 -13.73 -15.17
N PRO A 551 -2.59 -12.80 -16.10
CA PRO A 551 -2.46 -13.06 -17.53
C PRO A 551 -1.03 -13.29 -18.00
N ASP A 552 -0.06 -12.62 -17.38
CA ASP A 552 1.36 -12.78 -17.70
C ASP A 552 1.91 -14.08 -17.14
N LEU A 553 1.45 -14.51 -15.95
CA LEU A 553 1.79 -15.83 -15.40
C LEU A 553 1.34 -16.95 -16.34
N VAL A 554 0.05 -16.92 -16.72
CA VAL A 554 -0.56 -17.95 -17.58
C VAL A 554 0.13 -18.01 -18.94
N ALA A 555 0.55 -16.87 -19.47
CA ALA A 555 1.26 -16.80 -20.74
C ALA A 555 2.77 -17.09 -20.64
N GLY A 556 3.28 -17.45 -19.46
CA GLY A 556 4.70 -17.74 -19.24
C GLY A 556 5.62 -16.53 -19.40
N ARG A 557 5.10 -15.30 -19.25
CA ARG A 557 5.85 -14.04 -19.36
C ARG A 557 6.42 -13.54 -18.03
N LEU A 558 6.08 -14.19 -16.92
CA LEU A 558 6.68 -13.88 -15.62
C LEU A 558 7.96 -14.69 -15.44
N ASP A 559 9.11 -14.07 -15.73
CA ASP A 559 10.40 -14.62 -15.34
C ASP A 559 10.54 -14.61 -13.81
N ALA A 560 11.11 -15.69 -13.28
CA ALA A 560 11.36 -15.87 -11.85
C ALA A 560 12.49 -14.99 -11.30
N ASP A 561 13.25 -14.29 -12.16
CA ASP A 561 14.59 -13.81 -11.79
C ASP A 561 14.94 -12.40 -12.32
N ALA A 562 14.10 -11.41 -12.01
CA ALA A 562 14.44 -9.99 -12.22
C ALA A 562 14.98 -9.29 -10.97
N SER A 563 15.37 -10.05 -9.93
CA SER A 563 15.96 -9.46 -8.73
C SER A 563 16.82 -10.46 -7.96
N LEU A 564 18.10 -10.56 -8.32
CA LEU A 564 19.21 -10.83 -7.39
C LEU A 564 20.54 -10.43 -8.05
N PRO A 565 21.45 -9.83 -7.28
CA PRO A 565 22.75 -10.48 -7.15
C PRO A 565 22.94 -11.07 -5.76
N ILE A 566 23.41 -12.30 -5.80
CA ILE A 566 23.98 -13.14 -4.75
C ILE A 566 24.91 -12.33 -3.83
N PHE A 567 24.64 -12.33 -2.52
CA PHE A 567 25.59 -12.53 -1.41
C PHE A 567 24.83 -12.30 -0.11
N LEU A 568 24.45 -13.38 0.59
CA LEU A 568 24.19 -13.45 2.04
C LEU A 568 23.85 -14.91 2.37
N GLN A 569 24.83 -15.80 2.21
CA GLN A 569 24.89 -17.06 2.96
C GLN A 569 25.95 -16.88 4.05
N ALA A 570 25.57 -16.27 5.16
CA ALA A 570 26.19 -16.47 6.46
C ALA A 570 25.30 -15.77 7.50
N GLU A 571 25.16 -16.43 8.66
CA GLU A 571 24.59 -15.89 9.90
C GLU A 571 23.07 -15.94 10.06
N TYR A 572 22.56 -17.16 10.27
CA TYR A 572 21.47 -17.42 11.22
C TYR A 572 21.76 -18.73 11.94
N ALA A 573 22.37 -18.62 13.13
CA ALA A 573 22.37 -19.60 14.20
C ALA A 573 21.84 -18.90 15.46
#